data_AF-A0A2V5QFT0-F1
#
_entry.id   AF-A0A2V5QFT0-F1
#
_cell.length_a   1.000
_cell.length_b   1.000
_cell.length_c   1.000
_cell.angle_alpha   90.00
_cell.angle_beta   90.00
_cell.angle_gamma   90.00
#
_symmetry.space_group_name_H-M   'P 1'
#
loop_
_entity.id
_entity.type
_entity.pdbx_description
1 polymer ?
#
loop_
_entity_poly.entity_id
_entity_poly.type
_entity_poly.pdbx_seq_one_letter_code
_entity_poly.pdbx_strand_id
1 'polypeptide(L)'
;MPELDLDTQVKLAIYEITADQHLHAKRLLLPEPGDPHRIRMAPPFSGVPTMFPVEANGRRYYANCVWDAYGIAAALHCDAVSHASDGYTGEPLTLEVKNGEPILKPYVAHFAVPAAHWWDDLIFT
;
A
#
# COMPACT_ATOMS: atom_id res chain seq x y z
N MET A 1 31.61 17.74 2.31
CA MET A 1 30.30 17.84 2.99
C MET A 1 30.18 16.64 3.91
N PRO A 2 29.78 16.77 5.19
CA PRO A 2 29.66 15.61 6.05
C PRO A 2 28.50 14.74 5.57
N GLU A 3 28.73 13.43 5.52
CA GLU A 3 27.73 12.42 5.19
C GLU A 3 26.75 12.32 6.36
N LEU A 4 25.46 12.55 6.09
CA LEU A 4 24.40 12.48 7.10
C LEU A 4 24.20 11.02 7.50
N ASP A 5 23.98 10.74 8.78
CA ASP A 5 23.69 9.38 9.23
C ASP A 5 22.34 8.89 8.69
N LEU A 6 22.15 7.56 8.64
CA LEU A 6 20.97 6.94 8.05
C LEU A 6 19.66 7.40 8.72
N ASP A 7 19.66 7.67 10.02
CA ASP A 7 18.47 8.15 10.74
C ASP A 7 18.13 9.59 10.32
N THR A 8 19.15 10.43 10.14
CA THR A 8 18.98 11.78 9.58
C THR A 8 18.59 11.75 8.10
N GLN A 9 19.11 10.83 7.30
CA GLN A 9 18.69 10.65 5.90
C GLN A 9 17.24 10.18 5.79
N VAL A 10 16.83 9.23 6.63
CA VAL A 10 15.44 8.75 6.70
C VAL A 10 14.52 9.88 7.17
N LYS A 11 14.91 10.66 8.19
CA LYS A 11 14.14 11.81 8.65
C LYS A 11 14.04 12.91 7.61
N LEU A 12 15.10 13.20 6.86
CA LEU A 12 15.08 14.20 5.79
C LEU A 12 14.28 13.72 4.58
N ALA A 13 14.39 12.45 4.20
CA ALA A 13 13.55 11.86 3.16
C ALA A 13 12.06 11.89 3.55
N ILE A 14 11.75 11.56 4.80
CA ILE A 14 10.39 11.73 5.35
C ILE A 14 10.00 13.22 5.35
N TYR A 15 10.89 14.14 5.76
CA TYR A 15 10.60 15.57 5.81
C TYR A 15 10.34 16.18 4.41
N GLU A 16 11.16 15.83 3.41
CA GLU A 16 10.97 16.21 2.01
C GLU A 16 9.68 15.64 1.42
N ILE A 17 9.31 14.41 1.78
CA ILE A 17 8.02 13.81 1.40
C ILE A 17 6.83 14.52 2.11
N THR A 18 6.98 14.92 3.38
CA THR A 18 5.91 15.52 4.19
C THR A 18 5.60 17.00 3.88
N ALA A 19 6.47 17.70 3.15
CA ALA A 19 6.20 19.05 2.68
C ALA A 19 5.43 19.07 1.34
N ASP A 20 5.37 17.95 0.64
CA ASP A 20 5.12 17.97 -0.79
C ASP A 20 3.63 17.79 -1.11
N GLN A 21 2.87 18.90 -0.96
CA GLN A 21 1.55 19.06 -1.59
C GLN A 21 1.57 18.63 -3.07
N HIS A 22 2.75 18.69 -3.72
CA HIS A 22 2.99 18.20 -5.06
C HIS A 22 2.80 16.68 -5.21
N LEU A 23 3.27 15.86 -4.28
CA LEU A 23 3.09 14.40 -4.34
C LEU A 23 1.61 14.03 -4.15
N HIS A 24 0.92 14.72 -3.25
CA HIS A 24 -0.54 14.59 -3.13
C HIS A 24 -1.26 15.06 -4.41
N ALA A 25 -0.90 16.23 -4.95
CA ALA A 25 -1.46 16.75 -6.21
C ALA A 25 -1.20 15.82 -7.41
N LYS A 26 -0.08 15.09 -7.38
CA LYS A 26 0.29 14.08 -8.37
C LYS A 26 -0.27 12.71 -8.08
N ARG A 27 -1.09 12.54 -7.04
CA ARG A 27 -1.72 11.26 -6.72
C ARG A 27 -0.69 10.16 -6.43
N LEU A 28 0.36 10.50 -5.68
CA LEU A 28 1.43 9.58 -5.25
C LEU A 28 1.38 9.26 -3.75
N LEU A 29 0.76 10.12 -2.95
CA LEU A 29 0.70 9.99 -1.50
C LEU A 29 -0.56 10.66 -0.95
N LEU A 30 -1.17 10.05 0.06
CA LEU A 30 -2.29 10.59 0.81
C LEU A 30 -1.86 10.89 2.26
N PRO A 31 -1.87 12.15 2.70
CA PRO A 31 -1.66 12.51 4.11
C PRO A 31 -2.85 12.14 5.00
N GLU A 32 -2.63 12.08 6.31
CA GLU A 32 -3.70 11.90 7.29
C GLU A 32 -4.61 13.15 7.33
N PRO A 33 -5.94 12.98 7.32
CA PRO A 33 -6.85 14.10 7.55
C PRO A 33 -6.52 14.84 8.85
N GLY A 34 -6.20 16.12 8.75
CA GLY A 34 -5.86 16.97 9.90
C GLY A 34 -4.39 16.92 10.34
N ASP A 35 -3.55 16.06 9.75
CA ASP A 35 -2.11 16.01 10.01
C ASP A 35 -1.33 15.73 8.71
N PRO A 36 -0.88 16.77 7.98
CA PRO A 36 -0.17 16.60 6.71
C PRO A 36 1.22 15.98 6.87
N HIS A 37 1.77 15.92 8.10
CA HIS A 37 3.06 15.31 8.37
C HIS A 37 2.99 13.80 8.57
N ARG A 38 1.78 13.25 8.63
CA ARG A 38 1.57 11.81 8.74
C ARG A 38 1.04 11.28 7.42
N ILE A 39 1.69 10.24 6.90
CA ILE A 39 1.27 9.56 5.69
C ILE A 39 0.18 8.55 6.07
N ARG A 40 -1.02 8.74 5.52
CA ARG A 40 -2.10 7.76 5.63
C ARG A 40 -1.96 6.67 4.59
N MET A 41 -1.58 7.02 3.36
CA MET A 41 -1.25 6.03 2.32
C MET A 41 -0.12 6.50 1.41
N ALA A 42 0.73 5.57 1.05
CA ALA A 42 1.73 5.70 0.00
C ALA A 42 1.66 4.41 -0.82
N PRO A 43 0.75 4.33 -1.83
CA PRO A 43 0.51 3.10 -2.57
C PRO A 43 1.83 2.45 -3.03
N PRO A 44 1.99 1.13 -2.83
CA PRO A 44 0.93 0.17 -2.47
C PRO A 44 0.65 0.03 -0.96
N PHE A 45 1.30 0.83 -0.10
CA PHE A 45 1.20 0.71 1.35
C PHE A 45 0.11 1.61 1.95
N SER A 46 -0.71 1.02 2.82
CA SER A 46 -1.60 1.72 3.73
C SER A 46 -0.98 1.87 5.11
N GLY A 47 -1.03 3.09 5.64
CA GLY A 47 -0.67 3.43 7.02
C GLY A 47 -1.78 3.10 8.04
N VAL A 48 -2.95 2.65 7.57
CA VAL A 48 -4.07 2.20 8.42
C VAL A 48 -4.46 0.75 8.08
N PRO A 49 -4.99 -0.02 9.05
CA PRO A 49 -5.47 -1.38 8.78
C PRO A 49 -6.57 -1.42 7.73
N THR A 50 -6.53 -2.44 6.86
CA THR A 50 -7.50 -2.70 5.79
C THR A 50 -7.85 -4.20 5.74
N MET A 51 -8.75 -4.57 4.83
CA MET A 51 -9.08 -5.98 4.56
C MET A 51 -8.01 -6.74 3.76
N PHE A 52 -6.88 -6.10 3.44
CA PHE A 52 -5.78 -6.69 2.68
C PHE A 52 -4.46 -6.64 3.49
N PRO A 53 -4.35 -7.37 4.60
CA PRO A 53 -3.08 -7.54 5.29
C PRO A 53 -2.11 -8.32 4.40
N VAL A 54 -0.83 -7.93 4.40
CA VAL A 54 0.23 -8.59 3.61
C VAL A 54 1.40 -8.92 4.52
N GLU A 55 1.81 -10.18 4.52
CA GLU A 55 3.03 -10.64 5.19
C GLU A 55 4.16 -10.71 4.16
N ALA A 56 5.23 -9.95 4.43
CA ALA A 56 6.40 -9.84 3.54
C ALA A 56 7.65 -9.53 4.37
N ASN A 57 8.78 -10.21 4.09
CA ASN A 57 10.05 -10.03 4.81
C ASN A 57 9.93 -10.08 6.35
N GLY A 58 9.09 -10.98 6.88
CA GLY A 58 8.87 -11.13 8.32
C GLY A 58 8.13 -9.97 8.99
N ARG A 59 7.51 -9.08 8.20
CA ARG A 59 6.69 -7.96 8.68
C ARG A 59 5.29 -8.06 8.11
N ARG A 60 4.34 -7.43 8.81
CA ARG A 60 2.97 -7.25 8.32
C ARG A 60 2.79 -5.81 7.85
N TYR A 61 2.26 -5.68 6.64
CA TYR A 61 1.83 -4.44 6.02
C TYR A 61 0.32 -4.49 5.77
N TYR A 62 -0.26 -3.36 5.37
CA TYR A 62 -1.62 -3.31 4.86
C TYR A 62 -1.57 -2.71 3.46
N ALA A 63 -2.27 -3.34 2.52
CA ALA A 63 -2.52 -2.80 1.19
C ALA A 63 -3.91 -2.17 1.15
N ASN A 64 -4.14 -1.20 0.27
CA ASN A 64 -5.44 -0.57 0.21
C ASN A 64 -6.49 -1.42 -0.53
N CYS A 65 -6.07 -2.14 -1.57
CA CYS A 65 -6.92 -3.01 -2.36
C CYS A 65 -6.20 -4.31 -2.77
N VAL A 66 -6.91 -5.19 -3.48
CA VAL A 66 -6.36 -6.45 -4.02
C VAL A 66 -5.16 -6.21 -4.94
N TRP A 67 -5.18 -5.16 -5.75
CA TRP A 67 -4.09 -4.81 -6.66
C TRP A 67 -2.83 -4.39 -5.88
N ASP A 68 -3.00 -3.55 -4.87
CA ASP A 68 -1.91 -3.10 -4.01
C ASP A 68 -1.32 -4.24 -3.17
N ALA A 69 -2.11 -5.26 -2.83
CA ALA A 69 -1.59 -6.43 -2.10
C ALA A 69 -0.48 -7.14 -2.90
N TYR A 70 -0.66 -7.27 -4.22
CA TYR A 70 0.41 -7.72 -5.12
C TYR A 70 1.52 -6.67 -5.28
N GLY A 71 1.14 -5.39 -5.33
CA GLY A 71 2.07 -4.26 -5.42
C GLY A 71 3.10 -4.23 -4.28
N ILE A 72 2.72 -4.59 -3.05
CA ILE A 72 3.64 -4.66 -1.91
C ILE A 72 4.78 -5.66 -2.18
N ALA A 73 4.47 -6.84 -2.71
CA ALA A 73 5.49 -7.84 -3.06
C ALA A 73 6.44 -7.29 -4.13
N ALA A 74 5.89 -6.63 -5.15
CA ALA A 74 6.67 -6.02 -6.22
C ALA A 74 7.58 -4.89 -5.72
N ALA A 75 7.07 -4.02 -4.83
CA ALA A 75 7.82 -2.89 -4.28
C ALA A 75 8.96 -3.33 -3.34
N LEU A 76 8.77 -4.43 -2.61
CA LEU A 76 9.76 -4.98 -1.69
C LEU A 76 10.70 -6.01 -2.34
N HIS A 77 10.44 -6.36 -3.61
CA HIS A 77 11.19 -7.38 -4.34
C HIS A 77 11.30 -8.70 -3.56
N CYS A 78 10.20 -9.16 -2.97
CA CYS A 78 10.19 -10.36 -2.14
C CYS A 78 8.90 -11.17 -2.32
N ASP A 79 8.92 -12.39 -1.82
CA ASP A 79 7.71 -13.20 -1.67
C ASP A 79 6.78 -12.57 -0.64
N ALA A 80 5.48 -12.70 -0.86
CA ALA A 80 4.47 -12.18 0.04
C ALA A 80 3.21 -13.03 0.04
N VAL A 81 2.50 -13.01 1.15
CA VAL A 81 1.19 -13.65 1.31
C VAL A 81 0.21 -12.63 1.87
N SER A 82 -0.93 -12.46 1.20
CA SER A 82 -2.04 -11.67 1.71
C SER A 82 -3.18 -12.57 2.16
N HIS A 83 -3.62 -12.37 3.40
CA HIS A 83 -4.78 -13.05 3.98
C HIS A 83 -6.02 -12.16 3.80
N ALA A 84 -6.62 -12.26 2.62
CA ALA A 84 -7.80 -11.50 2.25
C ALA A 84 -9.09 -12.30 2.54
N SER A 85 -10.22 -11.76 2.12
CA SER A 85 -11.51 -12.45 2.17
C SER A 85 -12.34 -12.13 0.93
N ASP A 86 -13.26 -13.01 0.59
CA ASP A 86 -14.24 -12.75 -0.46
C ASP A 86 -15.11 -11.54 -0.08
N GLY A 87 -15.26 -10.60 -1.01
CA GLY A 87 -15.97 -9.35 -0.74
C GLY A 87 -17.48 -9.49 -0.55
N TYR A 88 -18.07 -10.64 -0.90
CA TYR A 88 -19.50 -10.91 -0.75
C TYR A 88 -19.78 -11.86 0.43
N THR A 89 -19.06 -12.98 0.52
CA THR A 89 -19.30 -14.02 1.54
C THR A 89 -18.43 -13.86 2.78
N GLY A 90 -17.30 -13.16 2.68
CA GLY A 90 -16.29 -13.07 3.74
C GLY A 90 -15.46 -14.35 3.91
N GLU A 91 -15.60 -15.34 3.01
CA GLU A 91 -14.79 -16.56 3.07
C GLU A 91 -13.29 -16.22 2.94
N PRO A 92 -12.40 -16.87 3.73
CA PRO A 92 -10.97 -16.58 3.67
C PRO A 92 -10.38 -16.86 2.30
N LEU A 93 -9.63 -15.90 1.77
CA LEU A 93 -8.86 -16.03 0.52
C LEU A 93 -7.38 -15.77 0.79
N THR A 94 -6.53 -16.43 0.03
CA THR A 94 -5.08 -16.20 0.07
C THR A 94 -4.57 -15.76 -1.29
N LEU A 95 -3.89 -14.62 -1.33
CA LEU A 95 -3.14 -14.13 -2.49
C LEU A 95 -1.66 -14.35 -2.19
N GLU A 96 -0.93 -14.93 -3.14
CA GLU A 96 0.48 -15.29 -2.92
C GLU A 96 1.32 -14.79 -4.09
N VAL A 97 2.51 -14.27 -3.79
CA VAL A 97 3.58 -14.00 -4.77
C VAL A 97 4.80 -14.82 -4.37
N LYS A 98 5.33 -15.57 -5.32
CA LYS A 98 6.52 -16.41 -5.12
C LYS A 98 7.48 -16.25 -6.29
N ASN A 99 8.75 -15.99 -5.99
CA ASN A 99 9.80 -15.76 -6.98
C ASN A 99 9.43 -14.67 -8.00
N GLY A 100 8.75 -13.61 -7.54
CA GLY A 100 8.32 -12.50 -8.38
C GLY A 100 7.04 -12.74 -9.20
N GLU A 101 6.42 -13.92 -9.09
CA GLU A 101 5.22 -14.27 -9.86
C GLU A 101 4.02 -14.52 -8.93
N PRO A 102 2.80 -14.08 -9.30
CA PRO A 102 1.61 -14.42 -8.56
C PRO A 102 1.27 -15.91 -8.69
N ILE A 103 0.91 -16.56 -7.58
CA ILE A 103 0.34 -17.91 -7.61
C ILE A 103 -1.11 -17.80 -8.05
N LEU A 104 -1.41 -18.30 -9.26
CA LEU A 104 -2.74 -18.21 -9.85
C LEU A 104 -3.78 -19.00 -9.03
N LYS A 105 -4.92 -18.35 -8.79
CA LYS A 105 -6.12 -18.92 -8.19
C LYS A 105 -7.31 -18.52 -9.09
N PRO A 106 -8.42 -19.28 -9.09
CA PRO A 106 -9.61 -18.96 -9.88
C PRO A 106 -10.44 -17.83 -9.25
N TYR A 107 -9.78 -16.79 -8.74
CA TYR A 107 -10.43 -15.63 -8.13
C TYR A 107 -10.62 -14.52 -9.16
N VAL A 108 -11.57 -13.64 -8.89
CA VAL A 108 -11.83 -12.46 -9.72
C VAL A 108 -11.65 -11.22 -8.86
N ALA A 109 -10.85 -10.27 -9.33
CA ALA A 109 -10.76 -8.95 -8.72
C ALA A 109 -11.99 -8.12 -9.14
N HIS A 110 -12.72 -7.60 -8.16
CA HIS A 110 -13.80 -6.66 -8.36
C HIS A 110 -13.36 -5.27 -7.90
N PHE A 111 -13.47 -4.28 -8.80
CA PHE A 111 -13.22 -2.88 -8.49
C PHE A 111 -14.58 -2.18 -8.38
N ALA A 112 -14.97 -1.82 -7.17
CA ALA A 112 -16.28 -1.25 -6.90
C ALA A 112 -16.39 0.20 -7.40
N VAL A 113 -15.27 0.94 -7.37
CA VAL A 113 -15.19 2.32 -7.83
C VAL A 113 -14.40 2.36 -9.15
N PRO A 114 -14.84 3.13 -10.17
CA PRO A 114 -14.05 3.34 -11.38
C PRO A 114 -12.73 4.03 -11.03
N ALA A 115 -11.63 3.61 -11.65
CA ALA A 115 -10.28 4.10 -11.31
C ALA A 115 -10.11 5.63 -11.39
N ALA A 116 -10.89 6.31 -12.23
CA ALA A 116 -10.90 7.77 -12.31
C ALA A 116 -11.30 8.46 -10.99
N HIS A 117 -12.08 7.77 -10.15
CA HIS A 117 -12.66 8.24 -8.90
C HIS A 117 -11.97 7.69 -7.65
N TRP A 118 -10.95 6.84 -7.77
CA TRP A 118 -10.24 6.30 -6.59
C TRP A 118 -9.65 7.38 -5.68
N TRP A 119 -9.33 8.55 -6.23
CA TRP A 119 -8.77 9.65 -5.43
C TRP A 119 -9.83 10.49 -4.71
N ASP A 120 -11.12 10.24 -4.97
CA ASP A 120 -12.22 10.90 -4.26
C ASP A 120 -12.30 10.38 -2.82
N ASP A 121 -12.08 9.07 -2.63
CA ASP A 121 -11.82 8.43 -1.34
C ASP A 121 -10.88 7.24 -1.55
N LEU A 122 -9.58 7.46 -1.38
CA LEU A 122 -8.61 6.41 -1.64
C LEU A 122 -8.74 5.25 -0.65
N ILE A 123 -9.37 5.41 0.52
CA ILE A 123 -9.58 4.29 1.45
C ILE A 123 -10.68 3.34 0.93
N PHE A 124 -11.55 3.82 0.04
CA PHE A 124 -12.64 3.08 -0.56
C PHE A 124 -12.55 3.09 -2.10
N THR A 125 -11.98 2.03 -2.66
CA THR A 125 -11.72 1.89 -4.11
C THR A 125 -12.38 0.66 -4.73
#